data_AF-A0A661LBP1-F1
#
_entry.id   AF-A0A661LBP1-F1
#
_cell.length_a   1.000
_cell.length_b   1.000
_cell.length_c   1.000
_cell.angle_alpha   90.00
_cell.angle_beta   90.00
_cell.angle_gamma   90.00
#
_symmetry.space_group_name_H-M   'P 1'
#
loop_
_entity.id
_entity.type
_entity.pdbx_description
1 polymer ?
#
loop_
_entity_poly.entity_id
_entity_poly.type
_entity_poly.pdbx_seq_one_letter_code
_entity_poly.pdbx_strand_id
1 'polypeptide(L)'
;MATGACGIDCSMCRLNLLGECSTCGSGKSIEGAKKRVAQERKLRAPCPILACAIDNNVEFWPRDCDDFQAGLIEIRLDRAHVKAQN
;
A
#
# COMPACT_ATOMS: atom_id res chain seq x y z
N MET A 1 -5.31 17.33 -0.76
CA MET A 1 -5.28 15.88 -0.50
C MET A 1 -4.27 15.61 0.58
N ALA A 2 -4.54 14.71 1.53
CA ALA A 2 -3.51 14.25 2.47
C ALA A 2 -2.48 13.36 1.74
N THR A 3 -1.24 13.37 2.23
CA THR A 3 -0.13 12.57 1.67
C THR A 3 -0.40 11.08 1.85
N GLY A 4 -0.33 10.32 0.76
CA GLY A 4 -0.44 8.86 0.82
C GLY A 4 0.83 8.20 1.33
N ALA A 5 0.72 6.96 1.80
CA ALA A 5 1.86 6.12 2.18
C ALA A 5 2.93 6.01 1.08
N CYS A 6 2.55 6.18 -0.18
CA CYS A 6 3.46 6.10 -1.32
C CYS A 6 4.28 7.36 -1.59
N GLY A 7 3.89 8.53 -1.07
CA GLY A 7 4.57 9.80 -1.34
C GLY A 7 4.61 10.23 -2.82
N ILE A 8 3.97 9.50 -3.74
CA ILE A 8 3.89 9.83 -5.16
C ILE A 8 2.70 10.75 -5.45
N ASP A 9 2.76 11.42 -6.60
CA ASP A 9 1.66 12.25 -7.10
C ASP A 9 0.36 11.43 -7.23
N CYS A 10 -0.70 11.94 -6.60
CA CYS A 10 -2.00 11.25 -6.58
C CYS A 10 -2.69 11.20 -7.95
N SER A 11 -2.36 12.12 -8.88
CA SER A 11 -2.87 12.09 -10.26
C SER A 11 -2.48 10.81 -11.00
N MET A 12 -1.33 10.22 -10.64
CA MET A 12 -0.82 8.98 -11.21
C MET A 12 -1.42 7.73 -10.56
N CYS A 13 -2.22 7.87 -9.50
CA CYS A 13 -2.84 6.74 -8.82
C CYS A 13 -3.96 6.13 -9.69
N ARG A 14 -3.96 4.81 -9.87
CA ARG A 14 -4.97 4.12 -10.68
C ARG A 14 -6.40 4.36 -10.20
N LEU A 15 -6.66 4.44 -8.90
CA LEU A 15 -7.99 4.80 -8.39
C LEU A 15 -8.38 6.24 -8.77
N ASN A 16 -7.42 7.17 -8.81
CA ASN A 16 -7.69 8.55 -9.18
C ASN A 16 -8.00 8.68 -10.67
N LEU A 17 -7.24 7.98 -11.52
CA LEU A 17 -7.50 7.90 -12.97
C LEU A 17 -8.88 7.33 -13.30
N LEU A 18 -9.41 6.44 -12.46
CA LEU A 18 -10.75 5.87 -12.61
C LEU A 18 -11.85 6.76 -12.01
N GLY A 19 -11.52 7.89 -11.38
CA GLY A 19 -12.50 8.75 -10.70
C GLY A 19 -13.06 8.17 -9.41
N GLU A 20 -12.38 7.17 -8.84
CA GLU A 20 -12.87 6.32 -7.74
C GLU A 20 -12.06 6.49 -6.44
N CYS A 21 -11.19 7.50 -6.41
CA CYS A 21 -10.28 7.74 -5.29
C CYS A 21 -10.94 8.53 -4.15
N SER A 22 -10.78 8.03 -2.92
CA SER A 22 -11.05 8.79 -1.70
C SER A 22 -9.81 9.55 -1.21
N THR A 23 -9.91 10.22 -0.05
CA THR A 23 -8.76 10.75 0.70
C THR A 23 -7.67 9.68 0.85
N CYS A 24 -6.42 10.08 0.62
CA CYS A 24 -5.25 9.23 0.82
C CYS A 24 -4.76 9.32 2.26
N GLY A 25 -4.07 8.29 2.75
CA GLY A 25 -3.47 8.29 4.09
C GLY A 25 -2.20 7.45 4.16
N SER A 26 -1.53 7.52 5.31
CA SER A 26 -0.35 6.73 5.63
C SER A 26 -0.70 5.24 5.84
N GLY A 27 0.30 4.36 5.88
CA GLY A 27 0.09 2.93 6.13
C GLY A 27 -0.50 2.62 7.52
N LYS A 28 -0.41 3.55 8.47
CA LYS A 28 -1.01 3.46 9.81
C LYS A 28 -2.42 4.06 9.91
N SER A 29 -2.90 4.72 8.86
CA SER A 29 -4.15 5.47 8.90
C SER A 29 -5.36 4.65 8.47
N ILE A 30 -6.54 5.00 8.98
CA ILE A 30 -7.81 4.38 8.58
C ILE A 30 -8.12 4.65 7.10
N GLU A 31 -7.74 5.81 6.57
CA GLU A 31 -7.85 6.17 5.15
C GLU A 31 -6.97 5.26 4.28
N GLY A 32 -5.74 4.98 4.72
CA GLY A 32 -4.85 4.01 4.07
C GLY A 32 -5.48 2.63 3.99
N ALA A 33 -6.01 2.12 5.11
CA ALA A 33 -6.69 0.83 5.16
C ALA A 33 -7.93 0.77 4.25
N LYS A 34 -8.80 1.81 4.29
CA LYS A 34 -9.97 1.92 3.41
C LYS A 34 -9.56 1.93 1.94
N LYS A 35 -8.48 2.64 1.61
CA LYS A 35 -7.98 2.73 0.24
C LYS A 35 -7.42 1.39 -0.25
N ARG A 36 -6.71 0.63 0.59
CA ARG A 36 -6.28 -0.75 0.26
C ARG A 36 -7.47 -1.63 -0.08
N VAL A 37 -8.49 -1.64 0.77
CA VAL A 37 -9.73 -2.42 0.52
C VAL A 37 -10.41 -2.00 -0.78
N ALA A 38 -10.46 -0.70 -1.07
CA ALA A 38 -11.00 -0.21 -2.34
C ALA A 38 -10.18 -0.69 -3.55
N GLN A 39 -8.84 -0.72 -3.45
CA GLN A 39 -7.97 -1.25 -4.49
C GLN A 39 -8.18 -2.75 -4.70
N GLU A 40 -8.25 -3.54 -3.63
CA GLU A 40 -8.52 -4.98 -3.71
C GLU A 40 -9.87 -5.25 -4.39
N ARG A 41 -10.92 -4.51 -4.02
CA ARG A 41 -12.26 -4.67 -4.60
C ARG A 41 -12.36 -4.21 -6.05
N LYS A 42 -11.81 -3.04 -6.38
CA LYS A 42 -11.98 -2.41 -7.71
C LYS A 42 -10.91 -2.81 -8.72
N LEU A 43 -9.68 -3.02 -8.27
CA LEU A 43 -8.52 -3.33 -9.12
C LEU A 43 -8.10 -4.80 -9.06
N ARG A 44 -8.75 -5.61 -8.20
CA ARG A 44 -8.42 -7.02 -7.92
C ARG A 44 -7.04 -7.26 -7.30
N ALA A 45 -6.33 -6.19 -6.97
CA ALA A 45 -5.05 -6.23 -6.28
C ALA A 45 -4.81 -4.89 -5.55
N PRO A 46 -4.19 -4.89 -4.36
CA PRO A 46 -3.79 -3.66 -3.71
C PRO A 46 -2.59 -3.02 -4.43
N CYS A 47 -2.38 -1.72 -4.22
CA CYS A 47 -1.11 -1.09 -4.57
C CYS A 47 0.00 -1.71 -3.71
N PRO A 48 1.10 -2.22 -4.30
CA PRO A 48 2.15 -2.90 -3.55
C PRO A 48 2.81 -1.99 -2.52
N ILE A 49 2.94 -0.69 -2.82
CA ILE A 49 3.49 0.31 -1.89
C ILE A 49 2.61 0.47 -0.65
N LEU A 50 1.30 0.63 -0.86
CA LEU A 50 0.35 0.80 0.24
C LEU A 50 0.18 -0.48 1.05
N ALA A 51 0.12 -1.64 0.38
CA ALA A 51 0.06 -2.94 1.03
C ALA A 51 1.29 -3.15 1.92
N CYS A 52 2.50 -2.88 1.39
CA CYS A 52 3.74 -2.99 2.15
C CYS A 52 3.77 -2.08 3.38
N ALA A 53 3.32 -0.82 3.23
CA ALA A 53 3.27 0.11 4.35
C ALA A 53 2.30 -0.35 5.46
N ILE A 54 1.13 -0.86 5.07
CA ILE A 54 0.12 -1.40 6.01
C ILE A 54 0.64 -2.69 6.67
N ASP A 55 1.16 -3.63 5.89
CA ASP A 55 1.57 -4.96 6.36
C ASP A 55 2.78 -4.89 7.31
N ASN A 56 3.64 -3.88 7.14
CA ASN A 56 4.76 -3.62 8.05
C ASN A 56 4.41 -2.59 9.15
N ASN A 57 3.18 -2.07 9.17
CA ASN A 57 2.72 -1.06 10.13
C ASN A 57 3.63 0.18 10.18
N VAL A 58 3.91 0.76 9.01
CA VAL A 58 4.76 1.95 8.84
C VAL A 58 3.98 3.07 8.15
N GLU A 59 4.38 4.33 8.33
CA GLU A 59 3.59 5.45 7.80
C GLU A 59 3.82 5.64 6.30
N PHE A 60 5.08 5.74 5.87
CA PHE A 60 5.42 6.06 4.50
C PHE A 60 6.47 5.11 3.94
N TRP A 61 6.19 4.53 2.77
CA TRP A 61 7.17 3.77 1.99
C TRP A 61 7.85 4.69 0.95
N PRO A 62 9.15 4.50 0.66
CA PRO A 62 10.07 3.54 1.26
C PRO A 62 10.73 4.04 2.56
N ARG A 63 10.45 5.28 2.98
CA ARG A 63 11.12 5.97 4.10
C ARG A 63 11.22 5.11 5.37
N ASP A 64 10.13 4.45 5.71
CA ASP A 64 9.97 3.76 6.99
C ASP A 64 10.01 2.22 6.85
N CYS A 65 10.34 1.68 5.67
CA CYS A 65 10.26 0.24 5.40
C CYS A 65 11.64 -0.41 5.23
N ASP A 66 12.06 -1.23 6.19
CA ASP A 66 13.37 -1.90 6.18
C ASP A 66 13.52 -2.94 5.05
N ASP A 67 12.42 -3.59 4.63
CA ASP A 67 12.39 -4.53 3.50
C ASP A 67 12.85 -3.86 2.18
N PHE A 68 12.70 -2.54 2.05
CA PHE A 68 13.22 -1.77 0.91
C PHE A 68 14.76 -1.73 0.90
N GLN A 69 15.39 -1.61 2.07
CA GLN A 69 16.84 -1.53 2.20
C GLN A 69 17.52 -2.87 1.90
N ALA A 70 16.82 -3.98 2.14
CA ALA A 70 17.32 -5.34 1.92
C ALA A 70 17.36 -5.76 0.43
N GLY A 71 17.00 -4.88 -0.53
CA GLY A 71 17.07 -5.16 -1.96
C GLY A 71 16.08 -6.22 -2.47
N LEU A 72 15.18 -6.72 -1.61
CA LEU A 72 14.14 -7.68 -1.95
C LEU A 72 12.91 -6.95 -2.51
N ILE A 73 13.05 -6.40 -3.71
CA ILE A 73 11.92 -5.93 -4.53
C ILE A 73 11.36 -7.11 -5.35
N GLU A 74 11.30 -8.30 -4.76
CA GLU A 74 10.38 -9.31 -5.24
C GLU A 74 9.05 -9.06 -4.53
N ILE A 75 8.11 -8.54 -5.31
CA ILE A 75 6.75 -8.23 -4.91
C ILE A 75 6.22 -9.44 -4.12
N ARG A 76 6.08 -9.25 -2.80
CA ARG A 76 5.69 -10.26 -1.81
C ARG A 76 4.22 -10.64 -1.96
N LEU A 77 3.84 -11.14 -3.14
CA LEU A 77 2.50 -11.64 -3.46
C LEU A 77 2.20 -12.99 -2.79
N ASP A 78 3.21 -13.75 -2.35
CA ASP A 78 3.01 -15.13 -1.87
C ASP A 78 3.19 -15.35 -0.36
N ARG A 79 3.68 -14.38 0.42
CA ARG A 79 4.04 -14.65 1.83
C ARG A 79 2.87 -14.64 2.83
N ALA A 80 1.63 -14.60 2.35
CA ALA A 80 0.46 -14.91 3.18
C ALA A 80 0.36 -16.41 3.53
N HIS A 81 1.07 -17.30 2.82
CA HIS A 81 1.04 -18.75 3.10
C HIS A 81 2.09 -19.26 4.10
N VAL A 82 3.17 -18.51 4.39
CA VAL A 82 4.29 -19.07 5.17
C VAL A 82 4.21 -18.78 6.68
N LYS A 83 3.48 -17.75 7.11
CA LYS A 83 3.33 -17.45 8.55
C LYS A 83 2.17 -18.20 9.23
N ALA A 84 1.49 -19.10 8.53
CA ALA A 84 0.46 -19.98 9.10
C ALA A 84 0.95 -21.43 9.35
N GLN A 85 2.25 -21.71 9.18
CA GLN A 85 2.83 -23.05 9.37
C GLN A 85 4.03 -23.10 10.33
N ASN A 86 4.15 -22.16 11.27
CA ASN A 86 5.10 -22.32 12.39
C ASN A 86 4.55 -21.78 13.69
#